data_AF-A0A075WDS5-F1
#
_entry.id   AF-A0A075WDS5-F1
#
_cell.length_a   1.000
_cell.length_b   1.000
_cell.length_c   1.000
_cell.angle_alpha   90.00
_cell.angle_beta   90.00
_cell.angle_gamma   90.00
#
_symmetry.space_group_name_H-M   'P 1'
#
loop_
_entity.id
_entity.type
_entity.pdbx_description
1 polymer ?
#
loop_
_entity_poly.entity_id
_entity_poly.type
_entity_poly.pdbx_seq_one_letter_code
_entity_poly.pdbx_strand_id
1 'polypeptide(L)'
;MKRLIFVIGVFIVALALSAFHWVGIIIGGLIVGYFSKNLKEAVAAGLALSLFIFGAFLAYLAYMGMLEKFLTLSPLPYISILLCMALAVISATITNFFSPFAVKQS
;
A
#
# COMPACT_ATOMS: atom_id res chain seq x y z
N MET A 1 15.54 0.81 -16.89
CA MET A 1 16.28 0.93 -15.61
C MET A 1 15.88 2.16 -14.79
N LYS A 2 15.87 3.39 -15.34
CA LYS A 2 15.51 4.62 -14.60
C LYS A 2 14.13 4.57 -13.91
N ARG A 3 13.09 4.02 -14.58
CA ARG A 3 11.74 3.83 -14.01
C ARG A 3 11.74 2.91 -12.78
N LEU A 4 12.51 1.82 -12.82
CA LEU A 4 12.54 0.84 -11.73
C LEU A 4 13.20 1.43 -10.48
N ILE A 5 14.30 2.16 -10.66
CA ILE A 5 15.00 2.88 -9.58
C ILE A 5 14.05 3.91 -8.95
N PHE A 6 13.26 4.61 -9.77
CA PHE A 6 12.29 5.58 -9.28
C PHE A 6 11.16 4.92 -8.48
N VAL A 7 10.61 3.80 -8.97
CA VAL A 7 9.57 3.02 -8.28
C VAL A 7 10.10 2.48 -6.94
N ILE A 8 11.34 2.01 -6.90
CA ILE A 8 11.97 1.53 -5.66
C ILE A 8 12.18 2.70 -4.68
N GLY A 9 12.67 3.84 -5.16
CA GLY A 9 12.87 5.03 -4.31
C GLY A 9 11.56 5.53 -3.70
N VAL A 10 10.52 5.60 -4.52
CA VAL A 10 9.15 5.89 -4.10
C VAL A 10 8.66 4.89 -3.06
N PHE A 11 8.89 3.59 -3.29
CA PHE A 11 8.45 2.54 -2.40
C PHE A 11 9.10 2.69 -1.01
N ILE A 12 10.39 3.03 -0.97
CA ILE A 12 11.12 3.28 0.29
C ILE A 12 10.54 4.50 1.02
N VAL A 13 10.26 5.59 0.31
CA VAL A 13 9.67 6.81 0.92
C VAL A 13 8.26 6.53 1.45
N ALA A 14 7.44 5.82 0.68
CA ALA A 14 6.11 5.38 1.10
C ALA A 14 6.18 4.48 2.34
N LEU A 15 7.15 3.57 2.39
CA LEU A 15 7.40 2.68 3.52
C LEU A 15 7.84 3.46 4.77
N ALA A 16 8.70 4.48 4.62
CA ALA A 16 9.10 5.33 5.74
C ALA A 16 7.91 6.14 6.31
N LEU A 17 7.02 6.63 5.43
CA LEU A 17 5.82 7.37 5.83
C LEU A 17 4.75 6.48 6.48
N SER A 18 4.77 5.16 6.26
CA SER A 18 3.79 4.24 6.87
C SER A 18 3.99 4.07 8.37
N ALA A 19 5.14 4.51 8.90
CA ALA A 19 5.35 4.69 10.33
C ALA A 19 4.29 5.62 10.98
N PHE A 20 3.68 6.54 10.21
CA PHE A 20 2.55 7.38 10.62
C PHE A 20 1.20 6.67 10.45
N HIS A 21 1.14 5.41 10.89
CA HIS A 21 0.02 4.45 10.99
C HIS A 21 -0.88 4.30 9.75
N TRP A 22 -1.60 5.35 9.35
CA TRP A 22 -2.52 5.37 8.22
C TRP A 22 -2.06 6.28 7.07
N VAL A 23 -1.29 7.33 7.38
CA VAL A 23 -0.89 8.36 6.40
C VAL A 23 0.03 7.79 5.33
N GLY A 24 1.00 6.95 5.69
CA GLY A 24 1.87 6.34 4.69
C GLY A 24 1.22 5.26 3.83
N ILE A 25 0.12 4.63 4.30
CA ILE A 25 -0.68 3.75 3.44
C ILE A 25 -1.34 4.58 2.33
N ILE A 26 -1.91 5.73 2.71
CA ILE A 26 -2.51 6.67 1.76
C ILE A 26 -1.45 7.19 0.79
N ILE A 27 -0.35 7.76 1.30
CA ILE A 27 0.72 8.32 0.46
C ILE A 27 1.33 7.24 -0.43
N GLY A 28 1.61 6.05 0.11
CA GLY A 28 2.12 4.93 -0.68
C GLY A 28 1.17 4.53 -1.80
N GLY A 29 -0.13 4.44 -1.51
CA GLY A 29 -1.18 4.22 -2.49
C GLY A 29 -1.18 5.29 -3.58
N LEU A 30 -1.20 6.58 -3.19
CA LEU A 30 -1.15 7.71 -4.12
C LEU A 30 0.06 7.63 -5.05
N ILE A 31 1.24 7.29 -4.53
CA ILE A 31 2.42 7.27 -5.38
C ILE A 31 2.37 6.06 -6.34
N VAL A 32 2.02 4.85 -5.88
CA VAL A 32 1.95 3.69 -6.80
C VAL A 32 0.85 3.85 -7.86
N GLY A 33 -0.26 4.51 -7.52
CA GLY A 33 -1.32 4.87 -8.45
C GLY A 33 -0.87 5.86 -9.53
N TYR A 34 -0.12 6.88 -9.14
CA TYR A 34 0.43 7.88 -10.07
C TYR A 34 1.38 7.26 -11.12
N PHE A 35 2.10 6.18 -10.80
CA PHE A 35 3.02 5.50 -11.73
C PHE A 35 2.40 4.33 -12.51
N SER A 36 1.13 4.02 -12.26
CA SER A 36 0.40 2.94 -12.93
C SER A 36 -0.09 3.36 -14.31
N LYS A 37 -0.07 2.45 -15.27
CA LYS A 37 -0.46 2.74 -16.67
C LYS A 37 -1.95 2.63 -16.94
N ASN A 38 -2.68 1.94 -16.06
CA ASN A 38 -4.12 1.75 -16.15
C ASN A 38 -4.69 1.37 -14.77
N LEU A 39 -6.01 1.38 -14.66
CA LEU A 39 -6.72 1.10 -13.41
C LEU A 39 -6.41 -0.31 -12.87
N LYS A 40 -6.25 -1.31 -13.74
CA LYS A 40 -5.90 -2.68 -13.32
C LYS A 40 -4.52 -2.73 -12.66
N GLU A 41 -3.53 -2.05 -13.23
CA GLU A 41 -2.18 -1.93 -12.65
C GLU A 41 -2.23 -1.15 -11.32
N ALA A 42 -3.02 -0.09 -11.23
CA ALA A 42 -3.17 0.69 -10.00
C ALA A 42 -3.81 -0.12 -8.85
N VAL A 43 -4.86 -0.88 -9.14
CA VAL A 43 -5.49 -1.77 -8.15
C VAL A 43 -4.52 -2.87 -7.73
N ALA A 44 -3.84 -3.50 -8.68
CA ALA A 44 -2.84 -4.54 -8.37
C ALA A 44 -1.69 -3.99 -7.52
N ALA A 45 -1.20 -2.80 -7.83
CA ALA A 45 -0.15 -2.13 -7.06
C ALA A 45 -0.62 -1.74 -5.65
N GLY A 46 -1.84 -1.22 -5.50
CA GLY A 46 -2.44 -0.92 -4.20
C GLY A 46 -2.63 -2.16 -3.34
N LEU A 47 -3.09 -3.28 -3.93
CA LEU A 47 -3.22 -4.57 -3.23
C LEU A 47 -1.86 -5.12 -2.80
N ALA A 48 -0.87 -5.10 -3.69
CA ALA A 48 0.48 -5.56 -3.39
C ALA A 48 1.11 -4.75 -2.24
N LEU A 49 0.96 -3.42 -2.28
CA LEU A 49 1.41 -2.53 -1.20
C LEU A 49 0.72 -2.86 0.13
N SER A 50 -0.61 -3.04 0.11
CA SER A 50 -1.38 -3.38 1.30
C SER A 50 -0.90 -4.69 1.93
N LEU A 51 -0.73 -5.75 1.14
CA LEU A 51 -0.27 -7.04 1.64
C LEU A 51 1.15 -6.95 2.22
N PHE A 52 2.02 -6.17 1.57
CA PHE A 52 3.38 -5.94 2.05
C PHE A 52 3.39 -5.20 3.40
N ILE A 53 2.65 -4.08 3.52
CA ILE A 53 2.57 -3.30 4.76
C ILE A 53 1.94 -4.12 5.88
N PHE A 54 0.85 -4.83 5.61
CA PHE A 54 0.20 -5.67 6.61
C PHE A 54 1.12 -6.82 7.05
N GLY A 55 1.83 -7.46 6.11
CA GLY A 55 2.84 -8.47 6.44
C GLY A 55 3.98 -7.91 7.30
N ALA A 56 4.48 -6.71 6.98
CA ALA A 56 5.50 -6.03 7.78
C ALA A 56 5.00 -5.71 9.20
N PHE A 57 3.74 -5.29 9.33
CA PHE A 57 3.10 -5.06 10.63
C PHE A 57 2.98 -6.35 11.45
N LEU A 58 2.54 -7.46 10.84
CA LEU A 58 2.50 -8.76 11.52
C LEU A 58 3.89 -9.23 11.94
N ALA A 59 4.91 -9.04 11.10
CA ALA A 59 6.30 -9.35 11.44
C ALA A 59 6.81 -8.51 12.62
N TYR A 60 6.46 -7.21 12.67
CA TYR A 60 6.77 -6.34 13.80
C TYR A 60 6.08 -6.80 15.09
N LEU A 61 4.80 -7.20 15.02
CA LEU A 61 4.10 -7.77 16.16
C LEU A 61 4.71 -9.09 16.63
N ALA A 62 5.17 -9.93 15.70
CA ALA A 62 5.87 -11.17 16.03
C ALA A 62 7.19 -10.90 16.75
N TYR A 63 7.97 -9.93 16.25
CA TYR A 63 9.21 -9.48 16.89
C TYR A 63 8.98 -8.95 18.31
N MET A 64 7.85 -8.26 18.55
CA MET A 64 7.46 -7.77 19.87
C MET A 64 6.76 -8.82 20.76
N GLY A 65 6.60 -10.07 20.30
CA GLY A 65 5.89 -11.12 21.04
C GLY A 65 4.38 -10.87 21.22
N MET A 66 3.78 -9.99 20.41
CA MET A 66 2.37 -9.58 20.51
C MET A 66 1.47 -10.15 19.42
N LEU A 67 2.02 -10.92 18.46
CA LEU A 67 1.27 -11.41 17.31
C LEU A 67 0.05 -12.27 17.71
N GLU A 68 0.25 -13.25 18.58
CA GLU A 68 -0.84 -14.13 19.02
C GLU A 68 -1.96 -13.33 19.71
N LYS A 69 -1.58 -12.42 20.62
CA LYS A 69 -2.53 -11.53 21.28
C LYS A 69 -3.30 -10.69 20.26
N PHE A 70 -2.64 -10.11 19.26
CA PHE A 70 -3.30 -9.37 18.20
C PHE A 70 -4.30 -10.23 17.42
N LEU A 71 -3.91 -11.44 17.03
CA LEU A 71 -4.76 -12.36 16.24
C LEU A 71 -6.00 -12.82 17.02
N THR A 72 -5.92 -12.93 18.34
CA THR A 72 -7.07 -13.29 19.19
C THR A 72 -8.05 -12.13 19.43
N LEU A 73 -7.64 -10.88 19.20
CA LEU A 73 -8.46 -9.68 19.40
C LEU A 73 -9.46 -9.46 18.25
N SER A 74 -10.26 -10.47 17.91
CA SER A 74 -11.34 -10.32 16.92
C SER A 74 -12.32 -9.21 17.35
N PRO A 75 -12.70 -8.28 16.46
CA PRO A 75 -12.50 -8.29 15.00
C PRO A 75 -11.26 -7.54 14.48
N LEU A 76 -10.34 -7.12 15.36
CA LEU A 76 -9.26 -6.19 15.05
C LEU A 76 -8.34 -6.63 13.88
N PRO A 77 -7.90 -7.89 13.76
CA PRO A 77 -7.09 -8.32 12.61
C PRO A 77 -7.81 -8.12 11.28
N TYR A 78 -9.11 -8.44 11.23
CA TYR A 78 -9.94 -8.32 10.04
C TYR A 78 -10.15 -6.86 9.65
N ILE A 79 -10.41 -5.99 10.62
CA ILE A 79 -10.55 -4.56 10.38
C ILE A 79 -9.22 -3.97 9.88
N SER A 80 -8.10 -4.39 10.47
CA SER A 80 -6.77 -3.86 10.13
C SER A 80 -6.38 -4.17 8.69
N ILE A 81 -6.55 -5.43 8.24
CA ILE A 81 -6.27 -5.78 6.86
C ILE A 81 -7.24 -5.11 5.89
N LEU A 82 -8.52 -5.02 6.25
CA LEU A 82 -9.53 -4.38 5.41
C LEU A 82 -9.26 -2.89 5.22
N LEU A 83 -8.86 -2.18 6.28
CA LEU A 83 -8.47 -0.77 6.18
C LEU A 83 -7.16 -0.59 5.39
N CYS A 84 -6.16 -1.47 5.58
CA CYS A 84 -4.94 -1.43 4.76
C CYS A 84 -5.26 -1.55 3.27
N MET A 85 -6.12 -2.51 2.92
CA MET A 85 -6.52 -2.75 1.54
C MET A 85 -7.33 -1.57 0.99
N ALA A 86 -8.35 -1.13 1.74
CA ALA A 86 -9.21 -0.03 1.32
C ALA A 86 -8.40 1.24 1.08
N LEU A 87 -7.56 1.65 2.04
CA LEU A 87 -6.79 2.88 1.93
C LEU A 87 -5.77 2.84 0.81
N ALA A 88 -5.02 1.74 0.67
CA ALA A 88 -4.00 1.63 -0.38
C ALA A 88 -4.63 1.61 -1.78
N VAL A 89 -5.70 0.82 -1.96
CA VAL A 89 -6.37 0.69 -3.26
C VAL A 89 -7.10 1.98 -3.63
N ILE A 90 -7.88 2.58 -2.72
CA ILE A 90 -8.60 3.83 -2.99
C ILE A 90 -7.59 4.95 -3.34
N SER A 91 -6.51 5.06 -2.59
CA SER A 91 -5.48 6.07 -2.85
C SER A 91 -4.81 5.83 -4.20
N ALA A 92 -4.49 4.58 -4.55
CA ALA A 92 -3.90 4.24 -5.84
C ALA A 92 -4.83 4.56 -7.01
N THR A 93 -6.12 4.24 -6.91
CA THR A 93 -7.07 4.51 -7.98
C THR A 93 -7.30 6.00 -8.18
N ILE A 94 -7.36 6.82 -7.11
CA ILE A 94 -7.51 8.28 -7.20
C ILE A 94 -6.40 8.91 -8.07
N THR A 95 -5.14 8.61 -7.76
CA THR A 95 -4.00 9.19 -8.50
C THR A 95 -3.80 8.62 -9.89
N ASN A 96 -4.34 7.43 -10.19
CA ASN A 96 -4.24 6.88 -11.53
C ASN A 96 -4.98 7.74 -12.56
N PHE A 97 -6.08 8.41 -12.18
CA PHE A 97 -6.77 9.37 -13.03
C PHE A 97 -5.88 10.55 -13.46
N PHE A 98 -4.88 10.88 -12.64
CA PHE A 98 -3.92 11.94 -12.90
C PHE A 98 -2.55 11.41 -13.38
N SER A 99 -2.44 10.10 -13.65
CA SER A 99 -1.19 9.47 -14.06
C SER A 99 -0.80 9.97 -15.46
N PRO A 100 0.38 10.61 -15.63
CA PRO A 100 0.89 10.97 -16.95
C PRO A 100 1.32 9.73 -17.76
N PHE A 101 1.34 8.56 -17.12
CA PHE A 101 1.66 7.28 -17.73
C PHE A 101 0.40 6.50 -18.14
N ALA A 102 -0.79 7.05 -17.92
CA ALA A 102 -2.05 6.43 -18.30
C ALA A 102 -2.12 6.30 -19.82
N VAL A 103 -1.98 5.07 -20.32
CA VAL A 103 -2.20 4.78 -21.74
C VAL A 103 -3.70 4.69 -21.94
N LYS A 104 -4.25 5.52 -22.85
CA LYS A 104 -5.67 5.48 -23.23
C LYS A 104 -6.01 4.03 -23.58
N GLN A 105 -6.90 3.41 -22.81
CA GLN A 105 -7.31 2.02 -23.06
C GLN A 105 -8.04 2.03 -24.41
N SER A 106 -7.37 1.50 -25.45
CA SER A 106 -7.92 1.26 -26.78
C SER A 106 -8.89 0.09 -26.76
#